data_AF-A0A9D6QZ27-F1
#
_entry.id   AF-A0A9D6QZ27-F1
#
_cell.length_a   1.000
_cell.length_b   1.000
_cell.length_c   1.000
_cell.angle_alpha   90.00
_cell.angle_beta   90.00
_cell.angle_gamma   90.00
#
_symmetry.space_group_name_H-M   'P 1'
#
loop_
_entity.id
_entity.type
_entity.pdbx_description
1 polymer ?
#
loop_
_entity_poly.entity_id
_entity_poly.type
_entity_poly.pdbx_seq_one_letter_code
_entity_poly.pdbx_strand_id
1 'polypeptide(L)'
;MLRVFPLTLALLGASALGGAPQAPVVSPAKATSTSVPVEEIIQQFAAKETDFAKARDNYTYRQTVRVLEVDDDGNTRGRYEMVSDIIFTPEGKRIERVVHAPVSTLKRILLTPEDEQDLRNVQPFVLTSKDIPKYNISYLGPQKVDELDTYVFAVKPKALEPGQRYFEGQIWVDQRDLQIVKTDGKGVGRKKNQDNQFPRFET
;
A
#
# COMPACT_ATOMS: atom_id res chain seq x y z
N MET A 1 46.95 20.01 -31.22
CA MET A 1 47.35 18.65 -31.63
C MET A 1 46.29 18.14 -32.61
N LEU A 2 46.71 17.83 -33.83
CA LEU A 2 45.90 17.57 -35.02
C LEU A 2 45.93 16.06 -35.34
N ARG A 3 44.81 15.47 -35.77
CA ARG A 3 44.65 14.25 -36.63
C ARG A 3 43.15 13.90 -36.71
N VAL A 4 42.40 14.22 -37.77
CA VAL A 4 42.33 13.65 -39.14
C VAL A 4 41.73 12.23 -39.18
N PHE A 5 40.50 12.17 -39.73
CA PHE A 5 39.63 11.04 -40.20
C PHE A 5 40.31 10.17 -41.31
N PRO A 6 39.75 9.09 -41.93
CA PRO A 6 38.31 8.73 -42.12
C PRO A 6 37.98 7.21 -42.13
N LEU A 7 36.69 6.83 -42.26
CA LEU A 7 36.22 6.00 -43.38
C LEU A 7 34.68 5.97 -43.45
N THR A 8 34.17 6.52 -44.53
CA THR A 8 32.77 6.47 -44.96
C THR A 8 32.56 5.20 -45.78
N LEU A 9 31.44 4.50 -45.61
CA LEU A 9 30.87 3.66 -46.67
C LEU A 9 29.38 4.01 -46.81
N ALA A 10 29.07 4.69 -47.91
CA ALA A 10 27.73 4.92 -48.40
C ALA A 10 27.34 3.75 -49.32
N LEU A 11 26.10 3.25 -49.18
CA LEU A 11 25.43 2.51 -50.23
C LEU A 11 24.11 3.23 -50.57
N LEU A 12 23.99 3.60 -51.85
CA LEU A 12 22.80 4.17 -52.46
C LEU A 12 21.74 3.07 -52.70
N GLY A 13 20.48 3.40 -52.52
CA GLY A 13 19.33 2.64 -53.03
C GLY A 13 18.07 3.51 -53.00
N ALA A 14 17.52 3.80 -54.17
CA ALA A 14 16.51 4.83 -54.41
C ALA A 14 15.05 4.32 -54.34
N SER A 15 14.16 5.31 -54.16
CA SER A 15 12.78 5.41 -54.70
C SER A 15 11.58 4.80 -53.96
N ALA A 16 10.72 5.74 -53.54
CA ALA A 16 9.31 5.89 -53.91
C ALA A 16 8.20 5.55 -52.88
N LEU A 17 7.44 6.64 -52.57
CA LEU A 17 5.98 6.75 -52.44
C LEU A 17 5.26 6.08 -51.25
N GLY A 18 4.72 6.95 -50.37
CA GLY A 18 3.37 6.82 -49.80
C GLY A 18 3.22 5.98 -48.54
N GLY A 19 3.05 6.63 -47.39
CA GLY A 19 2.59 6.00 -46.15
C GLY A 19 2.20 7.03 -45.09
N ALA A 20 0.97 6.96 -44.62
CA ALA A 20 0.29 7.86 -43.68
C ALA A 20 1.08 8.16 -42.37
N PRO A 21 0.74 9.24 -41.64
CA PRO A 21 1.33 9.52 -40.32
C PRO A 21 1.02 8.36 -39.36
N GLN A 22 2.04 7.61 -38.98
CA GLN A 22 1.95 6.62 -37.90
C GLN A 22 1.83 7.39 -36.57
N ALA A 23 0.73 7.17 -35.86
CA ALA A 23 0.61 7.52 -34.46
C ALA A 23 1.76 6.86 -33.66
N PRO A 24 2.27 7.49 -32.57
CA PRO A 24 3.34 6.92 -31.79
C PRO A 24 2.87 5.58 -31.20
N VAL A 25 3.45 4.48 -31.71
CA VAL A 25 3.26 3.15 -31.14
C VAL A 25 4.01 3.15 -29.82
N VAL A 26 3.27 3.34 -28.72
CA VAL A 26 3.77 3.08 -27.38
C VAL A 26 4.15 1.60 -27.35
N SER A 27 5.45 1.34 -27.40
CA SER A 27 5.98 -0.01 -27.23
C SER A 27 5.63 -0.46 -25.81
N PRO A 28 5.07 -1.67 -25.61
CA PRO A 28 4.85 -2.16 -24.26
C PRO A 28 6.20 -2.26 -23.56
N ALA A 29 6.30 -1.63 -22.38
CA ALA A 29 7.48 -1.68 -21.55
C ALA A 29 7.89 -3.14 -21.34
N LYS A 30 9.15 -3.43 -21.67
CA LYS A 30 9.78 -4.73 -21.50
C LYS A 30 9.70 -5.07 -20.01
N ALA A 31 8.93 -6.10 -19.66
CA ALA A 31 8.92 -6.65 -18.31
C ALA A 31 10.35 -7.10 -17.97
N THR A 32 11.04 -6.31 -17.16
CA THR A 32 12.32 -6.71 -16.56
C THR A 32 12.01 -7.88 -15.65
N SER A 33 12.37 -9.08 -16.10
CA SER A 33 12.31 -10.30 -15.31
C SER A 33 13.15 -10.10 -14.04
N THR A 34 12.51 -10.03 -12.89
CA THR A 34 13.18 -10.26 -11.62
C THR A 34 13.86 -11.63 -11.70
N SER A 35 15.15 -11.73 -11.38
CA SER A 35 15.88 -13.01 -11.39
C SER A 35 15.32 -14.01 -10.37
N VAL A 36 14.57 -13.50 -9.39
CA VAL A 36 13.84 -14.26 -8.37
C VAL A 36 12.37 -14.40 -8.83
N PRO A 37 11.78 -15.60 -8.76
CA PRO A 37 10.35 -15.80 -8.99
C PRO A 37 9.52 -14.89 -8.07
N VAL A 38 8.51 -14.23 -8.63
CA VAL A 38 7.60 -13.33 -7.89
C VAL A 38 6.99 -14.01 -6.65
N GLU A 39 6.64 -15.29 -6.77
CA GLU A 39 6.09 -16.06 -5.65
C GLU A 39 7.10 -16.19 -4.50
N GLU A 40 8.38 -16.37 -4.81
CA GLU A 40 9.42 -16.46 -3.79
C GLU A 40 9.60 -15.12 -3.05
N ILE A 41 9.54 -13.99 -3.77
CA ILE A 41 9.52 -12.65 -3.16
C ILE A 41 8.34 -12.51 -2.20
N ILE A 42 7.15 -12.99 -2.62
CA ILE A 42 5.94 -12.96 -1.79
C ILE A 42 6.13 -13.74 -0.50
N GLN A 43 6.64 -14.97 -0.59
CA GLN A 43 6.88 -15.80 0.59
C GLN A 43 7.92 -15.18 1.53
N GLN A 44 8.99 -14.61 0.98
CA GLN A 44 10.08 -14.01 1.76
C GLN A 44 9.64 -12.75 2.51
N PHE A 45 8.96 -11.80 1.85
CA PHE A 45 8.48 -10.62 2.58
C PHE A 45 7.42 -11.02 3.62
N ALA A 46 6.53 -11.97 3.31
CA ALA A 46 5.49 -12.40 4.24
C ALA A 46 6.06 -13.06 5.50
N ALA A 47 7.17 -13.78 5.36
CA ALA A 47 7.90 -14.33 6.50
C ALA A 47 8.48 -13.21 7.38
N LYS A 48 9.10 -12.19 6.79
CA LYS A 48 9.62 -11.01 7.51
C LYS A 48 8.52 -10.23 8.22
N GLU A 49 7.39 -10.01 7.54
CA GLU A 49 6.20 -9.37 8.13
C GLU A 49 5.60 -10.22 9.27
N THR A 50 5.71 -11.54 9.21
CA THR A 50 5.31 -12.44 10.31
C THR A 50 6.17 -12.23 11.54
N ASP A 51 7.47 -12.10 11.37
CA ASP A 51 8.39 -11.85 12.48
C ASP A 51 8.24 -10.41 13.02
N PHE A 52 7.99 -9.44 12.14
CA PHE A 52 7.63 -8.07 12.53
C PHE A 52 6.34 -8.04 13.37
N ALA A 53 5.29 -8.77 12.96
CA ALA A 53 4.05 -8.88 13.72
C ALA A 53 4.31 -9.42 15.14
N LYS A 54 5.06 -10.51 15.26
CA LYS A 54 5.43 -11.08 16.57
C LYS A 54 6.22 -10.09 17.43
N ALA A 55 7.15 -9.36 16.82
CA ALA A 55 7.92 -8.33 17.54
C ALA A 55 6.99 -7.23 18.03
N ARG A 56 6.09 -6.72 17.17
CA ARG A 56 5.11 -5.67 17.50
C ARG A 56 4.20 -6.08 18.66
N ASP A 57 3.78 -7.34 18.68
CA ASP A 57 2.95 -7.90 19.74
C ASP A 57 3.67 -7.99 21.10
N ASN A 58 4.98 -7.72 21.17
CA ASN A 58 5.73 -7.66 22.44
C ASN A 58 5.94 -6.24 22.98
N TYR A 59 5.49 -5.20 22.26
CA TYR A 59 5.68 -3.81 22.69
C TYR A 59 4.37 -3.17 23.12
N THR A 60 4.42 -2.47 24.26
CA THR A 60 3.36 -1.53 24.63
C THR A 60 3.62 -0.19 23.95
N TYR A 61 2.61 0.36 23.27
CA TYR A 61 2.72 1.65 22.60
C TYR A 61 1.49 2.52 22.83
N ARG A 62 1.68 3.84 22.71
CA ARG A 62 0.58 4.82 22.75
C ARG A 62 0.15 5.15 21.32
N GLN A 63 -1.09 4.81 20.99
CA GLN A 63 -1.71 5.14 19.72
C GLN A 63 -2.55 6.40 19.88
N THR A 64 -2.38 7.36 18.96
CA THR A 64 -3.23 8.55 18.88
C THR A 64 -3.92 8.54 17.52
N VAL A 65 -5.25 8.47 17.52
CA VAL A 65 -6.09 8.61 16.33
C VAL A 65 -6.68 10.01 16.33
N ARG A 66 -6.53 10.74 15.22
CA ARG A 66 -7.14 12.05 15.02
C ARG A 66 -7.87 12.08 13.69
N VAL A 67 -9.10 12.55 13.72
CA VAL A 67 -9.91 12.80 12.52
C VAL A 67 -10.29 14.27 12.53
N LEU A 68 -10.00 14.95 11.43
CA LEU A 68 -10.24 16.38 11.27
C LEU A 68 -11.22 16.61 10.12
N GLU A 69 -12.24 17.42 10.37
CA GLU A 69 -13.03 18.06 9.32
C GLU A 69 -12.35 19.37 8.97
N VAL A 70 -11.85 19.47 7.75
CA VAL A 70 -11.23 20.68 7.20
C VAL A 70 -12.15 21.30 6.16
N ASP A 71 -12.24 22.63 6.15
CA ASP A 71 -12.92 23.38 5.09
C ASP A 71 -11.99 23.61 3.88
N ASP A 72 -12.55 24.23 2.83
CA ASP A 72 -11.83 24.48 1.57
C ASP A 72 -10.60 25.39 1.76
N ASP A 73 -10.59 26.20 2.81
CA ASP A 73 -9.48 27.07 3.21
C ASP A 73 -8.46 26.35 4.12
N GLY A 74 -8.67 25.07 4.43
CA GLY A 74 -7.80 24.24 5.28
C GLY A 74 -7.99 24.44 6.78
N ASN A 75 -9.03 25.16 7.22
CA ASN A 75 -9.30 25.37 8.64
C ASN A 75 -10.05 24.18 9.24
N THR A 76 -9.65 23.75 10.44
CA THR A 76 -10.35 22.67 11.16
C THR A 76 -11.68 23.16 11.72
N ARG A 77 -12.78 22.51 11.33
CA ARG A 77 -14.16 22.80 11.75
C ARG A 77 -14.74 21.76 12.72
N GLY A 78 -14.14 20.58 12.76
CA GLY A 78 -14.52 19.48 13.63
C GLY A 78 -13.32 18.58 13.91
N ARG A 79 -13.26 18.02 15.11
CA ARG A 79 -12.18 17.14 15.55
C ARG A 79 -12.73 15.98 16.35
N TYR A 80 -12.22 14.80 16.06
CA TYR A 80 -12.23 13.63 16.92
C TYR A 80 -10.79 13.28 17.28
N GLU A 81 -10.58 12.89 18.53
CA GLU A 81 -9.29 12.42 19.03
C GLU A 81 -9.50 11.27 20.01
N MET A 82 -8.69 10.22 19.85
CA MET A 82 -8.62 9.11 20.79
C MET A 82 -7.16 8.73 21.00
N VAL A 83 -6.73 8.76 22.26
CA VAL A 83 -5.42 8.31 22.70
C VAL A 83 -5.61 7.04 23.53
N SER A 84 -4.99 5.96 23.11
CA SER A 84 -5.07 4.66 23.76
C SER A 84 -3.68 4.08 23.97
N ASP A 85 -3.46 3.45 25.13
CA ASP A 85 -2.31 2.59 25.36
C ASP A 85 -2.66 1.17 24.90
N ILE A 86 -1.91 0.66 23.93
CA ILE A 86 -2.07 -0.68 23.36
C ILE A 86 -1.10 -1.62 24.07
N ILE A 87 -1.65 -2.63 24.72
CA ILE A 87 -0.92 -3.59 25.56
C ILE A 87 -1.23 -4.98 25.03
N PHE A 88 -0.23 -5.83 24.88
CA PHE A 88 -0.44 -7.23 24.54
C PHE A 88 -0.18 -8.10 25.77
N THR A 89 -1.08 -9.03 26.05
CA THR A 89 -0.87 -10.00 27.12
C THR A 89 0.10 -11.09 26.67
N PRO A 90 0.72 -11.85 27.59
CA PRO A 90 1.57 -12.99 27.24
C PRO A 90 0.85 -14.04 26.37
N GLU A 91 -0.47 -14.11 26.42
CA GLU A 91 -1.31 -14.98 25.58
C GLU A 91 -1.61 -14.39 24.18
N GLY A 92 -0.99 -13.26 23.83
CA GLY A 92 -1.15 -12.58 22.54
C GLY A 92 -2.44 -11.77 22.41
N LYS A 93 -3.15 -11.49 23.52
CA LYS A 93 -4.39 -10.70 23.47
C LYS A 93 -4.08 -9.21 23.45
N ARG A 94 -4.57 -8.50 22.44
CA ARG A 94 -4.56 -7.03 22.39
C ARG A 94 -5.56 -6.47 23.41
N ILE A 95 -5.06 -5.73 24.38
CA ILE A 95 -5.81 -4.90 25.33
C ILE A 95 -5.63 -3.45 24.93
N GLU A 96 -6.74 -2.72 24.89
CA GLU A 96 -6.74 -1.30 24.63
C GLU A 96 -7.23 -0.54 25.84
N ARG A 97 -6.38 0.33 26.39
CA ARG A 97 -6.73 1.22 27.47
C ARG A 97 -6.81 2.65 26.96
N VAL A 98 -8.04 3.17 26.85
CA VAL A 98 -8.26 4.58 26.49
C VAL A 98 -7.70 5.48 27.59
N VAL A 99 -6.80 6.39 27.20
CA VAL A 99 -6.14 7.37 28.08
C VAL A 99 -6.83 8.72 27.97
N HIS A 100 -7.25 9.09 26.76
CA HIS A 100 -7.86 10.37 26.47
C HIS A 100 -8.83 10.23 25.30
N ALA A 101 -10.09 10.63 25.49
CA ALA A 101 -11.11 10.64 24.47
C ALA A 101 -12.09 11.79 24.75
N PRO A 102 -11.75 13.04 24.36
CA PRO A 102 -12.62 14.18 24.52
C PRO A 102 -13.88 14.02 23.65
N VAL A 103 -14.93 14.77 23.98
CA VAL A 103 -16.17 14.75 23.19
C VAL A 103 -15.89 15.18 21.76
N SER A 104 -16.33 14.37 20.81
CA SER A 104 -16.20 14.64 19.36
C SER A 104 -16.94 15.92 18.98
N THR A 105 -16.34 16.70 18.09
CA THR A 105 -16.95 17.91 17.48
C THR A 105 -17.19 17.75 15.99
N LEU A 106 -17.03 16.53 15.45
CA LEU A 106 -17.35 16.21 14.07
C LEU A 106 -18.82 16.50 13.76
N LYS A 107 -19.10 17.11 12.61
CA LYS A 107 -20.45 17.49 12.15
C LYS A 107 -20.84 16.84 10.83
N ARG A 108 -19.87 16.51 9.99
CA ARG A 108 -20.03 15.97 8.64
C ARG A 108 -19.63 14.50 8.55
N ILE A 109 -18.76 14.04 9.44
CA ILE A 109 -18.25 12.66 9.49
C ILE A 109 -18.86 11.95 10.67
N LEU A 110 -19.50 10.82 10.40
CA LEU A 110 -19.90 9.84 11.41
C LEU A 110 -18.89 8.70 11.38
N LEU A 111 -18.17 8.48 12.48
CA LEU A 111 -17.31 7.31 12.63
C LEU A 111 -18.17 6.11 12.99
N THR A 112 -18.17 5.09 12.12
CA THR A 112 -18.88 3.84 12.39
C THR A 112 -17.98 2.83 13.11
N PRO A 113 -18.55 1.79 13.75
CA PRO A 113 -17.76 0.72 14.36
C PRO A 113 -16.82 0.01 13.36
N GLU A 114 -17.21 -0.08 12.08
CA GLU A 114 -16.34 -0.60 11.02
C GLU A 114 -15.12 0.29 10.77
N ASP A 115 -15.28 1.62 10.84
CA ASP A 115 -14.16 2.56 10.67
C ASP A 115 -13.17 2.45 11.84
N GLU A 116 -13.68 2.29 13.06
CA GLU A 116 -12.85 2.01 14.23
C GLU A 116 -12.11 0.67 14.09
N GLN A 117 -12.76 -0.35 13.52
CA GLN A 117 -12.13 -1.64 13.25
C GLN A 117 -11.01 -1.51 12.20
N ASP A 118 -11.20 -0.69 11.17
CA ASP A 118 -10.19 -0.41 10.15
C ASP A 118 -9.00 0.33 10.74
N LEU A 119 -9.24 1.36 11.55
CA LEU A 119 -8.20 2.10 12.29
C LEU A 119 -7.35 1.17 13.18
N ARG A 120 -7.97 0.12 13.73
CA ARG A 120 -7.30 -0.85 14.62
C ARG A 120 -6.52 -1.92 13.89
N ASN A 121 -7.07 -2.45 12.80
CA ASN A 121 -6.60 -3.71 12.22
C ASN A 121 -6.13 -3.58 10.77
N VAL A 122 -6.65 -2.61 10.00
CA VAL A 122 -6.35 -2.46 8.58
C VAL A 122 -5.26 -1.43 8.35
N GLN A 123 -5.34 -0.25 8.97
CA GLN A 123 -4.34 0.81 8.76
C GLN A 123 -2.93 0.41 9.23
N PRO A 124 -2.75 -0.35 10.34
CA PRO A 124 -1.46 -0.93 10.69
C PRO A 124 -1.18 -2.20 9.87
N PHE A 125 -1.35 -2.11 8.54
CA PHE A 125 -1.35 -3.26 7.63
C PHE A 125 -0.04 -4.03 7.71
N VAL A 126 -0.15 -5.34 7.94
CA VAL A 126 0.96 -6.28 7.93
C VAL A 126 0.47 -7.51 7.18
N LEU A 127 1.21 -7.93 6.15
CA LEU A 127 0.84 -9.06 5.32
C LEU A 127 1.67 -10.30 5.69
N THR A 128 1.21 -11.03 6.71
CA THR A 128 1.94 -12.21 7.24
C THR A 128 1.72 -13.46 6.38
N SER A 129 2.55 -14.50 6.56
CA SER A 129 2.45 -15.75 5.82
C SER A 129 1.08 -16.44 5.96
N LYS A 130 0.40 -16.26 7.11
CA LYS A 130 -0.95 -16.83 7.34
C LYS A 130 -2.03 -16.09 6.55
N ASP A 131 -1.75 -14.88 6.10
CA ASP A 131 -2.69 -14.01 5.41
C ASP A 131 -2.55 -14.14 3.89
N ILE A 132 -1.39 -14.55 3.37
CA ILE A 132 -1.15 -14.80 1.94
C ILE A 132 -2.27 -15.62 1.27
N PRO A 133 -2.78 -16.72 1.84
CA PRO A 133 -3.86 -17.48 1.22
C PRO A 133 -5.17 -16.69 1.05
N LYS A 134 -5.40 -15.63 1.83
CA LYS A 134 -6.61 -14.80 1.80
C LYS A 134 -6.59 -13.74 0.70
N TYR A 135 -5.43 -13.48 0.09
CA TYR A 135 -5.24 -12.40 -0.87
C TYR A 135 -4.78 -12.90 -2.24
N ASN A 136 -5.30 -12.26 -3.29
CA ASN A 136 -4.69 -12.27 -4.61
C ASN A 136 -3.63 -11.17 -4.62
N ILE A 137 -2.37 -11.56 -4.81
CA ILE A 137 -1.22 -10.67 -4.82
C ILE A 137 -0.65 -10.69 -6.24
N SER A 138 -0.58 -9.54 -6.89
CA SER A 138 -0.13 -9.43 -8.28
C SER A 138 0.99 -8.41 -8.39
N TYR A 139 2.13 -8.83 -8.92
CA TYR A 139 3.26 -7.95 -9.16
C TYR A 139 2.94 -6.95 -10.29
N LEU A 140 3.11 -5.66 -10.01
CA LEU A 140 2.85 -4.58 -10.95
C LEU A 140 4.12 -4.05 -11.63
N GLY A 141 5.28 -4.30 -11.04
CA GLY A 141 6.58 -3.82 -11.55
C GLY A 141 7.42 -3.14 -10.47
N PRO A 142 8.64 -2.71 -10.82
CA PRO A 142 9.48 -1.93 -9.91
C PRO A 142 9.06 -0.46 -9.90
N GLN A 143 9.17 0.19 -8.75
CA GLN A 143 8.98 1.63 -8.60
C GLN A 143 9.98 2.19 -7.59
N LYS A 144 10.43 3.42 -7.81
CA LYS A 144 11.23 4.14 -6.82
C LYS A 144 10.31 4.92 -5.87
N VAL A 145 10.51 4.75 -4.58
CA VAL A 145 9.83 5.51 -3.52
C VAL A 145 10.92 6.22 -2.72
N ASP A 146 10.98 7.54 -2.81
CA ASP A 146 12.07 8.37 -2.28
C ASP A 146 13.46 7.89 -2.75
N GLU A 147 14.26 7.30 -1.86
CA GLU A 147 15.59 6.77 -2.13
C GLU A 147 15.61 5.23 -2.29
N LEU A 148 14.47 4.56 -2.13
CA LEU A 148 14.34 3.11 -2.12
C LEU A 148 13.87 2.56 -3.48
N ASP A 149 14.55 1.52 -3.96
CA ASP A 149 14.09 0.71 -5.08
C ASP A 149 13.11 -0.35 -4.53
N THR A 150 11.88 -0.37 -5.04
CA THR A 150 10.83 -1.23 -4.49
C THR A 150 10.16 -2.09 -5.56
N TYR A 151 9.59 -3.21 -5.13
CA TYR A 151 8.62 -4.01 -5.88
C TYR A 151 7.21 -3.56 -5.51
N VAL A 152 6.38 -3.28 -6.52
CA VAL A 152 4.99 -2.89 -6.31
C VAL A 152 4.09 -4.09 -6.51
N PHE A 153 3.20 -4.34 -5.55
CA PHE A 153 2.19 -5.39 -5.63
C PHE A 153 0.79 -4.81 -5.45
N ALA A 154 -0.15 -5.24 -6.28
CA ALA A 154 -1.58 -5.10 -6.00
C ALA A 154 -2.02 -6.23 -5.06
N VAL A 155 -2.74 -5.86 -4.01
CA VAL A 155 -3.28 -6.79 -3.01
C VAL A 155 -4.80 -6.65 -2.98
N LYS A 156 -5.50 -7.76 -3.22
CA LYS A 156 -6.97 -7.82 -3.20
C LYS A 156 -7.46 -9.03 -2.43
N PRO A 157 -8.47 -8.92 -1.54
CA PRO A 157 -9.00 -10.09 -0.84
C PRO A 157 -9.67 -11.05 -1.83
N LYS A 158 -9.47 -12.35 -1.63
CA LYS A 158 -10.11 -13.39 -2.44
C LYS A 158 -11.61 -13.51 -2.17
N ALA A 159 -11.99 -13.35 -0.92
CA ALA A 159 -13.36 -13.40 -0.46
C ALA A 159 -13.55 -12.43 0.71
N LEU A 160 -14.76 -11.88 0.83
CA LEU A 160 -15.15 -11.02 1.95
C LEU A 160 -16.04 -11.81 2.89
N GLU A 161 -15.48 -12.28 4.02
CA GLU A 161 -16.24 -12.96 5.06
C GLU A 161 -17.03 -11.97 5.94
N PRO A 162 -18.24 -12.33 6.41
CA PRO A 162 -18.99 -11.49 7.34
C PRO A 162 -18.21 -11.21 8.63
N GLY A 163 -18.12 -9.94 9.03
CA GLY A 163 -17.46 -9.53 10.27
C GLY A 163 -15.93 -9.40 10.21
N GLN A 164 -15.31 -9.75 9.07
CA GLN A 164 -13.90 -9.48 8.82
C GLN A 164 -13.71 -8.22 7.96
N ARG A 165 -12.58 -7.55 8.21
CA ARG A 165 -12.08 -6.41 7.45
C ARG A 165 -10.77 -6.82 6.79
N TYR A 166 -10.60 -6.43 5.53
CA TYR A 166 -9.45 -6.74 4.71
C TYR A 166 -8.87 -5.46 4.13
N PHE A 167 -7.62 -5.52 3.71
CA PHE A 167 -6.99 -4.45 2.94
C PHE A 167 -7.20 -4.68 1.44
N GLU A 168 -7.52 -3.62 0.71
CA GLU A 168 -7.46 -3.62 -0.76
C GLU A 168 -6.65 -2.41 -1.21
N GLY A 169 -5.59 -2.64 -1.98
CA GLY A 169 -4.69 -1.57 -2.38
C GLY A 169 -3.39 -2.04 -3.03
N GLN A 170 -2.37 -1.20 -2.92
CA GLN A 170 -1.01 -1.46 -3.36
C GLN A 170 -0.05 -1.43 -2.17
N ILE A 171 0.99 -2.25 -2.25
CA ILE A 171 2.11 -2.26 -1.31
C ILE A 171 3.42 -2.11 -2.08
N TRP A 172 4.37 -1.41 -1.48
CA TRP A 172 5.72 -1.26 -1.96
C TRP A 172 6.65 -2.01 -1.02
N VAL A 173 7.35 -3.00 -1.57
CA VAL A 173 8.29 -3.87 -0.84
C VAL A 173 9.70 -3.49 -1.25
N ASP A 174 10.56 -3.13 -0.29
CA ASP A 174 11.96 -2.81 -0.61
C ASP A 174 12.68 -4.01 -1.24
N GLN A 175 13.45 -3.77 -2.31
CA GLN A 175 14.17 -4.82 -3.03
C GLN A 175 15.35 -5.40 -2.24
N ARG A 176 15.87 -4.66 -1.25
CA ARG A 176 17.01 -5.11 -0.44
C ARG A 176 16.54 -5.91 0.76
N ASP A 177 15.71 -5.30 1.59
CA ASP A 177 15.29 -5.88 2.87
C ASP A 177 13.96 -6.62 2.78
N LEU A 178 13.27 -6.61 1.64
CA LEU A 178 11.99 -7.31 1.44
C LEU A 178 10.98 -7.01 2.55
N GLN A 179 10.94 -5.76 2.99
CA GLN A 179 9.99 -5.27 3.97
C GLN A 179 8.99 -4.34 3.28
N ILE A 180 7.75 -4.31 3.75
CA ILE A 180 6.77 -3.35 3.25
C ILE A 180 7.14 -1.97 3.79
N VAL A 181 7.44 -1.04 2.87
CA VAL A 181 7.87 0.33 3.23
C VAL A 181 6.79 1.38 3.00
N LYS A 182 5.78 1.05 2.19
CA LYS A 182 4.63 1.90 1.93
C LYS A 182 3.41 1.06 1.59
N THR A 183 2.24 1.54 2.00
CA THR A 183 0.94 0.98 1.62
C THR A 183 0.03 2.11 1.17
N ASP A 184 -0.76 1.90 0.12
CA ASP A 184 -1.85 2.78 -0.31
C ASP A 184 -3.06 1.91 -0.58
N GLY A 185 -4.12 2.08 0.20
CA GLY A 185 -5.33 1.31 -0.01
C GLY A 185 -6.44 1.74 0.90
N LYS A 186 -7.39 0.84 1.10
CA LYS A 186 -8.55 1.06 1.96
C LYS A 186 -8.96 -0.24 2.65
N GLY A 187 -9.70 -0.09 3.75
CA GLY A 187 -10.44 -1.20 4.33
C GLY A 187 -11.60 -1.61 3.44
N VAL A 188 -11.76 -2.91 3.24
CA VAL A 188 -12.92 -3.50 2.57
C VAL A 188 -13.48 -4.65 3.40
N GLY A 189 -14.78 -4.84 3.29
CA GLY A 189 -15.50 -5.90 4.01
C GLY A 189 -16.92 -5.96 3.49
N ARG A 190 -17.68 -6.99 3.89
CA ARG A 190 -19.09 -7.06 3.54
C ARG A 190 -19.83 -5.86 4.13
N LYS A 191 -20.30 -4.97 3.27
CA LYS A 191 -21.10 -3.80 3.65
C LYS A 191 -22.45 -4.28 4.18
N LYS A 192 -22.73 -3.99 5.46
CA LYS A 192 -24.10 -4.04 5.99
C LYS A 192 -24.88 -2.78 5.62
N ASN A 193 -24.19 -1.63 5.56
CA ASN A 193 -24.74 -0.33 5.17
C ASN A 193 -24.11 0.14 3.85
N GLN A 194 -24.91 0.60 2.89
CA GLN A 194 -24.42 1.02 1.57
C GLN A 194 -23.57 2.30 1.64
N ASP A 195 -23.88 3.18 2.60
CA ASP A 195 -23.32 4.53 2.68
C ASP A 195 -21.93 4.65 3.31
N ASN A 196 -21.37 3.57 3.87
CA ASN A 196 -20.03 3.67 4.45
C ASN A 196 -18.95 3.82 3.35
N GLN A 197 -18.19 4.92 3.44
CA GLN A 197 -17.13 5.35 2.54
C GLN A 197 -15.78 5.04 3.17
N PHE A 198 -15.34 3.78 3.13
CA PHE A 198 -14.04 3.36 3.69
C PHE A 198 -12.90 4.19 3.07
N PRO A 199 -12.32 5.15 3.81
CA PRO A 199 -11.40 6.13 3.24
C PRO A 199 -10.11 5.44 2.80
N ARG A 200 -9.50 5.96 1.73
CA ARG A 200 -8.15 5.53 1.37
C ARG A 200 -7.16 6.13 2.34
N PHE A 201 -6.12 5.36 2.65
CA PHE A 201 -5.02 5.77 3.49
C PHE A 201 -3.71 5.40 2.83
N GLU A 202 -2.67 6.14 3.20
CA GLU A 202 -1.29 5.89 2.82
C GLU A 202 -0.44 5.86 4.09
N THR A 203 0.51 4.93 4.18
CA THR A 203 1.44 4.76 5.31
C THR A 203 2.88 4.96 4.90
#